data_AF-A0A2W4MRM6-F1
#
_entry.id   AF-A0A2W4MRM6-F1
#
_cell.length_a   1.000
_cell.length_b   1.000
_cell.length_c   1.000
_cell.angle_alpha   90.00
_cell.angle_beta   90.00
_cell.angle_gamma   90.00
#
_symmetry.space_group_name_H-M   'P 1'
#
loop_
_entity.id
_entity.type
_entity.pdbx_description
1 polymer ?
#
loop_
_entity_poly.entity_id
_entity_poly.type
_entity_poly.pdbx_seq_one_letter_code
_entity_poly.pdbx_strand_id
1 'polypeptide(L)'
;DIAGITPAQPDEPAARIRAARERVVLEYGETVIVEEPARGAFEPAPNGAVGSAGDSPLEVLSESLRWRQQGLEIRVEGPRRVELARAIAPDLKLPEPGGGGSDDGFSPQVQVSVDMEIERNSQQQVDRGSSPWMVDPAQVAAAFLLGRNTKGIGDPAALVDEHVRVTRNDGVRAVVEVEVGEIARVYLERLVRQDETGIWTVVGYDRR
;
A
#
# COMPACT_ATOMS: atom_id res chain seq x y z
N ASP A 1 27.40 -3.47 16.83
CA ASP A 1 26.84 -2.12 16.69
C ASP A 1 27.65 -1.36 15.64
N ILE A 2 26.97 -0.86 14.61
CA ILE A 2 27.48 -0.02 13.54
C ILE A 2 26.65 1.28 13.55
N ALA A 3 27.29 2.40 13.85
CA ALA A 3 26.66 3.73 13.90
C ALA A 3 25.45 3.85 14.86
N GLY A 4 25.42 3.06 15.93
CA GLY A 4 24.33 3.05 16.93
C GLY A 4 23.20 2.08 16.61
N ILE A 5 23.40 1.21 15.60
CA ILE A 5 22.44 0.21 15.14
C ILE A 5 23.11 -1.17 15.22
N THR A 6 22.36 -2.17 15.69
CA THR A 6 22.73 -3.58 15.47
C THR A 6 22.02 -4.05 14.21
N PRO A 7 22.71 -4.20 13.07
CA PRO A 7 22.00 -4.39 11.82
C PRO A 7 21.36 -5.77 11.72
N ALA A 8 20.19 -5.83 11.10
CA ALA A 8 19.49 -7.07 10.80
C ALA A 8 19.98 -7.62 9.45
N GLN A 9 21.01 -8.45 9.48
CA GLN A 9 21.67 -8.94 8.26
C GLN A 9 21.18 -10.36 7.88
N PRO A 10 20.95 -10.61 6.58
CA PRO A 10 20.94 -11.97 6.03
C PRO A 10 22.23 -12.75 6.35
N ASP A 11 22.15 -14.08 6.29
CA ASP A 11 23.34 -14.95 6.42
C ASP A 11 24.39 -14.69 5.31
N GLU A 12 23.93 -14.27 4.13
CA GLU A 12 24.79 -13.81 3.05
C GLU A 12 25.42 -12.45 3.42
N PRO A 13 26.76 -12.30 3.35
CA PRO A 13 27.40 -11.03 3.63
C PRO A 13 27.10 -10.01 2.53
N ALA A 14 26.82 -8.77 2.94
CA ALA A 14 26.66 -7.66 1.99
C ALA A 14 27.95 -7.42 1.19
N ALA A 15 27.81 -7.11 -0.11
CA ALA A 15 28.94 -6.74 -0.97
C ALA A 15 29.59 -5.44 -0.51
N ARG A 16 28.79 -4.52 0.05
CA ARG A 16 29.25 -3.28 0.66
C ARG A 16 28.35 -2.87 1.80
N ILE A 17 28.95 -2.30 2.85
CA ILE A 17 28.23 -1.69 3.97
C ILE A 17 28.59 -0.20 4.01
N ARG A 18 27.58 0.66 4.05
CA ARG A 18 27.73 2.09 4.35
C ARG A 18 27.01 2.41 5.64
N ALA A 19 27.70 3.13 6.52
CA ALA A 19 27.14 3.54 7.80
C ALA A 19 27.24 5.05 7.95
N ALA A 20 26.13 5.65 8.37
CA ALA A 20 26.06 7.02 8.87
C ALA A 20 25.34 6.98 10.21
N ARG A 21 25.41 8.05 11.00
CA ARG A 21 24.74 8.11 12.31
C ARG A 21 23.26 7.70 12.15
N GLU A 22 22.83 6.70 12.92
CA GLU A 22 21.45 6.18 12.90
C GLU A 22 20.98 5.69 11.52
N ARG A 23 21.90 5.25 10.66
CA ARG A 23 21.56 4.66 9.36
C ARG A 23 22.60 3.68 8.89
N VAL A 24 22.16 2.47 8.53
CA VAL A 24 23.00 1.47 7.88
C VAL A 24 22.41 1.11 6.52
N VAL A 25 23.26 1.01 5.51
CA VAL A 25 22.91 0.57 4.16
C VAL A 25 23.76 -0.64 3.80
N LEU A 26 23.10 -1.75 3.49
CA LEU A 26 23.72 -3.00 3.05
C LEU A 26 23.44 -3.17 1.55
N GLU A 27 24.49 -3.23 0.74
CA GLU A 27 24.39 -3.38 -0.71
C GLU A 27 24.61 -4.85 -1.12
N TYR A 28 23.64 -5.42 -1.84
CA TYR A 28 23.64 -6.80 -2.37
C TYR A 28 23.53 -6.79 -3.90
N GLY A 29 24.33 -5.94 -4.56
CA GLY A 29 24.24 -5.69 -6.01
C GLY A 29 23.16 -4.64 -6.33
N GLU A 30 22.13 -5.04 -7.07
CA GLU A 30 21.00 -4.16 -7.43
C GLU A 30 19.94 -4.07 -6.32
N THR A 31 20.10 -4.84 -5.24
CA THR A 31 19.20 -4.80 -4.08
C THR A 31 19.91 -4.17 -2.89
N VAL A 32 19.23 -3.28 -2.19
CA VAL A 32 19.75 -2.60 -1.00
C VAL A 32 18.83 -2.82 0.19
N ILE A 33 19.44 -2.95 1.37
CA ILE A 33 18.73 -2.95 2.65
C ILE A 33 19.12 -1.67 3.37
N VAL A 34 18.12 -0.88 3.74
CA VAL A 34 18.28 0.35 4.53
C VAL A 34 17.67 0.11 5.89
N GLU A 35 18.44 0.40 6.93
CA GLU A 35 18.04 0.23 8.32
C GLU A 35 18.24 1.55 9.08
N GLU A 36 17.17 2.02 9.71
CA GLU A 36 17.14 3.24 10.51
C GLU A 36 16.35 2.95 11.80
N PRO A 37 16.57 3.66 12.92
CA PRO A 37 15.73 3.50 14.11
C PRO A 37 14.27 3.80 13.77
N ALA A 38 13.36 2.95 14.22
CA ALA A 38 11.93 3.18 14.05
C ALA A 38 11.49 4.44 14.80
N ARG A 39 10.66 5.28 14.15
CA ARG A 39 10.16 6.54 14.71
C ARG A 39 8.64 6.64 14.51
N GLY A 40 7.93 7.13 15.53
CA GLY A 40 6.49 7.36 15.47
C GLY A 40 5.65 6.09 15.22
N ALA A 41 4.41 6.26 14.77
CA ALA A 41 3.56 5.16 14.31
C ALA A 41 4.04 4.63 12.94
N PHE A 42 3.69 3.39 12.62
CA PHE A 42 3.92 2.84 11.28
C PHE A 42 2.67 3.11 10.45
N GLU A 43 2.80 3.95 9.43
CA GLU A 43 1.73 4.30 8.52
C GLU A 43 2.15 3.91 7.09
N PRO A 44 1.48 2.89 6.49
CA PRO A 44 1.66 2.57 5.09
C PRO A 44 1.23 3.74 4.20
N ALA A 45 1.86 3.86 3.03
CA ALA A 45 1.41 4.73 1.97
C ALA A 45 -0.01 4.33 1.52
N PRO A 46 -0.85 5.27 1.05
CA PRO A 46 -2.21 4.96 0.61
C PRO A 46 -2.29 3.84 -0.44
N ASN A 47 -1.32 3.77 -1.35
CA ASN A 47 -1.21 2.75 -2.39
C ASN A 47 -0.34 1.54 -2.00
N GLY A 48 0.22 1.52 -0.78
CA GLY A 48 1.01 0.40 -0.27
C GLY A 48 0.12 -0.77 0.15
N ALA A 49 0.42 -1.96 -0.34
CA ALA A 49 -0.24 -3.19 0.10
C ALA A 49 0.33 -3.65 1.44
N VAL A 50 -0.51 -4.19 2.31
CA VAL A 50 -0.14 -4.53 3.70
C VAL A 50 -0.18 -6.04 3.91
N GLY A 51 1.00 -6.64 4.13
CA GLY A 51 1.20 -7.98 4.65
C GLY A 51 1.67 -7.96 6.12
N SER A 52 2.44 -8.97 6.53
CA SER A 52 3.01 -9.04 7.88
C SER A 52 4.47 -9.54 7.89
N ALA A 53 5.26 -9.10 8.87
CA ALA A 53 6.56 -9.67 9.22
C ALA A 53 6.58 -9.85 10.75
N GLY A 54 6.39 -11.09 11.22
CA GLY A 54 5.98 -11.36 12.60
C GLY A 54 4.69 -10.64 12.97
N ASP A 55 4.70 -9.95 14.10
CA ASP A 55 3.58 -9.14 14.60
C ASP A 55 3.54 -7.72 13.99
N SER A 56 4.52 -7.37 13.16
CA SER A 56 4.60 -6.05 12.53
C SER A 56 3.92 -6.04 11.16
N PRO A 57 3.21 -4.96 10.79
CA PRO A 57 2.76 -4.75 9.43
C PRO A 57 3.95 -4.66 8.47
N LEU A 58 3.81 -5.29 7.30
CA LEU A 58 4.73 -5.19 6.17
C LEU A 58 4.07 -4.39 5.08
N GLU A 59 4.65 -3.27 4.68
CA GLU A 59 4.26 -2.57 3.47
C GLU A 59 5.01 -3.15 2.27
N VAL A 60 4.26 -3.39 1.20
CA VAL A 60 4.74 -3.64 -0.15
C VAL A 60 4.36 -2.45 -1.01
N LEU A 61 5.37 -1.78 -1.57
CA LEU A 61 5.16 -0.63 -2.43
C LEU A 61 6.23 -0.58 -3.52
N SER A 62 5.82 -0.69 -4.78
CA SER A 62 6.73 -0.76 -5.92
C SER A 62 7.73 -1.92 -5.75
N GLU A 63 8.98 -1.66 -6.08
CA GLU A 63 10.07 -2.60 -5.87
C GLU A 63 10.65 -2.52 -4.44
N SER A 64 9.82 -2.18 -3.44
CA SER A 64 10.23 -2.07 -2.04
C SER A 64 9.35 -2.85 -1.07
N LEU A 65 10.00 -3.36 -0.03
CA LEU A 65 9.37 -3.91 1.17
C LEU A 65 9.80 -3.07 2.37
N ARG A 66 8.87 -2.71 3.26
CA ARG A 66 9.16 -1.95 4.47
C ARG A 66 8.42 -2.52 5.68
N TRP A 67 9.13 -2.80 6.76
CA TRP A 67 8.53 -3.23 8.03
C TRP A 67 9.36 -2.74 9.21
N ARG A 68 8.89 -3.04 10.42
CA ARG A 68 9.61 -2.74 11.66
C ARG A 68 9.92 -3.99 12.45
N GLN A 69 11.14 -4.11 12.95
CA GLN A 69 11.57 -5.25 13.74
C GLN A 69 12.70 -4.82 14.66
N GLN A 70 12.67 -5.25 15.93
CA GLN A 70 13.73 -4.98 16.91
C GLN A 70 14.09 -3.49 17.06
N GLY A 71 13.10 -2.59 16.93
CA GLY A 71 13.30 -1.15 17.05
C GLY A 71 13.87 -0.47 15.79
N LEU A 72 14.04 -1.21 14.69
CA LEU A 72 14.46 -0.69 13.40
C LEU A 72 13.27 -0.59 12.44
N GLU A 73 13.29 0.41 11.59
CA GLU A 73 12.58 0.40 10.31
C GLU A 73 13.53 -0.14 9.25
N ILE A 74 13.12 -1.24 8.62
CA ILE A 74 13.91 -1.96 7.62
C ILE A 74 13.20 -1.78 6.29
N ARG A 75 13.95 -1.33 5.28
CA ARG A 75 13.48 -1.23 3.90
C ARG A 75 14.38 -2.02 2.99
N VAL A 76 13.81 -2.89 2.17
CA VAL A 76 14.52 -3.66 1.16
C VAL A 76 14.01 -3.26 -0.22
N GLU A 77 14.90 -2.74 -1.05
CA GLU A 77 14.59 -2.22 -2.39
C GLU A 77 15.37 -3.00 -3.46
N GLY A 78 14.69 -3.48 -4.50
CA GLY A 78 15.31 -4.12 -5.66
C GLY A 78 14.82 -5.54 -5.97
N PRO A 79 15.43 -6.20 -6.97
CA PRO A 79 14.93 -7.47 -7.52
C PRO A 79 14.97 -8.64 -6.54
N ARG A 80 15.92 -8.66 -5.59
CA ARG A 80 16.02 -9.72 -4.55
C ARG A 80 15.28 -9.35 -3.26
N ARG A 81 14.41 -8.34 -3.26
CA ARG A 81 13.81 -7.81 -2.02
C ARG A 81 13.11 -8.86 -1.17
N VAL A 82 12.34 -9.75 -1.78
CA VAL A 82 11.59 -10.79 -1.06
C VAL A 82 12.53 -11.84 -0.48
N GLU A 83 13.54 -12.25 -1.25
CA GLU A 83 14.54 -13.21 -0.82
C GLU A 83 15.31 -12.70 0.41
N LEU A 84 15.87 -11.48 0.32
CA LEU A 84 16.65 -10.89 1.41
C LEU A 84 15.78 -10.52 2.60
N ALA A 85 14.55 -10.05 2.39
CA ALA A 85 13.63 -9.76 3.50
C ALA A 85 13.26 -11.05 4.26
N ARG A 86 13.06 -12.18 3.57
CA ARG A 86 12.82 -13.48 4.22
C ARG A 86 14.02 -14.01 4.99
N ALA A 87 15.24 -13.67 4.58
CA ALA A 87 16.43 -14.00 5.35
C ALA A 87 16.50 -13.24 6.68
N ILE A 88 15.89 -12.05 6.77
CA ILE A 88 15.80 -11.24 8.00
C ILE A 88 14.57 -11.62 8.83
N ALA A 89 13.43 -11.80 8.18
CA ALA A 89 12.14 -12.12 8.76
C ALA A 89 11.56 -13.39 8.10
N PRO A 90 11.91 -14.60 8.58
CA PRO A 90 11.50 -15.86 7.95
C PRO A 90 9.98 -16.08 7.89
N ASP A 91 9.24 -15.44 8.80
CA ASP A 91 7.78 -15.48 8.93
C ASP A 91 7.07 -14.38 8.11
N LEU A 92 7.80 -13.68 7.24
CA LEU A 92 7.25 -12.67 6.34
C LEU A 92 6.15 -13.25 5.45
N LYS A 93 4.98 -12.60 5.47
CA LYS A 93 3.83 -12.87 4.61
C LYS A 93 3.58 -11.65 3.75
N LEU A 94 3.72 -11.85 2.44
CA LEU A 94 3.25 -10.86 1.46
C LEU A 94 1.71 -10.82 1.51
N PRO A 95 1.10 -9.67 1.19
CA PRO A 95 -0.35 -9.61 1.05
C PRO A 95 -0.81 -10.64 0.01
N GLU A 96 -1.79 -11.48 0.38
CA GLU A 96 -2.38 -12.44 -0.54
C GLU A 96 -3.49 -11.77 -1.34
N PRO A 97 -3.33 -11.63 -2.67
CA PRO A 97 -4.33 -10.98 -3.49
C PRO A 97 -5.58 -11.87 -3.60
N GLY A 98 -6.74 -11.33 -3.21
CA GLY A 98 -8.03 -12.00 -3.43
C GLY A 98 -8.33 -13.20 -2.52
N GLY A 99 -7.65 -13.34 -1.38
CA GLY A 99 -8.00 -14.30 -0.33
C GLY A 99 -9.33 -13.95 0.35
N GLY A 100 -10.45 -14.19 -0.33
CA GLY A 100 -11.79 -13.78 0.09
C GLY A 100 -12.59 -14.90 0.75
N GLY A 101 -12.64 -14.92 2.08
CA GLY A 101 -13.79 -15.45 2.83
C GLY A 101 -14.84 -14.35 3.02
N SER A 102 -16.11 -14.70 3.19
CA SER A 102 -17.24 -13.75 3.35
C SER A 102 -17.19 -12.83 4.58
N ASP A 103 -16.14 -12.90 5.40
CA ASP A 103 -15.98 -12.15 6.66
C ASP A 103 -14.59 -11.50 6.76
N ASP A 104 -13.92 -11.33 5.62
CA ASP A 104 -12.57 -10.76 5.56
C ASP A 104 -12.55 -9.22 5.63
N GLY A 105 -13.70 -8.58 5.86
CA GLY A 105 -13.88 -7.13 5.98
C GLY A 105 -13.79 -6.33 4.67
N PHE A 106 -13.85 -6.97 3.50
CA PHE A 106 -13.93 -6.29 2.19
C PHE A 106 -15.34 -6.32 1.56
N SER A 107 -16.36 -6.70 2.33
CA SER A 107 -17.74 -6.77 1.84
C SER A 107 -18.50 -5.45 2.06
N PRO A 108 -18.96 -4.76 1.00
CA PRO A 108 -19.73 -3.52 1.12
C PRO A 108 -21.22 -3.78 1.41
N GLN A 109 -21.88 -2.85 2.12
CA GLN A 109 -23.34 -2.84 2.28
C GLN A 109 -24.09 -2.57 0.97
N VAL A 110 -23.57 -1.65 0.15
CA VAL A 110 -24.13 -1.29 -1.15
C VAL A 110 -23.13 -1.61 -2.25
N GLN A 111 -23.48 -2.54 -3.13
CA GLN A 111 -22.66 -2.87 -4.30
C GLN A 111 -22.85 -1.84 -5.42
N VAL A 112 -21.76 -1.51 -6.09
CA VAL A 112 -21.73 -0.66 -7.28
C VAL A 112 -21.49 -1.55 -8.49
N SER A 113 -22.40 -1.49 -9.47
CA SER A 113 -22.22 -2.23 -10.72
C SER A 113 -21.06 -1.65 -11.53
N VAL A 114 -20.17 -2.53 -11.99
CA VAL A 114 -18.99 -2.18 -12.77
C VAL A 114 -19.18 -2.59 -14.23
N ASP A 115 -18.86 -1.68 -15.15
CA ASP A 115 -18.76 -1.98 -16.57
C ASP A 115 -17.30 -2.28 -16.94
N MET A 116 -17.00 -3.56 -17.17
CA MET A 116 -15.65 -4.02 -17.47
C MET A 116 -15.11 -3.55 -18.83
N GLU A 117 -15.95 -3.08 -19.75
CA GLU A 117 -15.46 -2.46 -20.99
C GLU A 117 -14.90 -1.06 -20.68
N ILE A 118 -15.62 -0.28 -19.87
CA ILE A 118 -15.19 1.05 -19.42
C ILE A 118 -13.89 0.94 -18.62
N GLU A 119 -13.80 0.03 -17.64
CA GLU A 119 -12.60 -0.10 -16.81
C GLU A 119 -11.36 -0.50 -17.62
N ARG A 120 -11.50 -1.38 -18.60
CA ARG A 120 -10.39 -1.74 -19.51
C ARG A 120 -9.93 -0.56 -20.37
N ASN A 121 -10.86 0.28 -20.81
CA ASN A 121 -10.54 1.50 -21.55
C ASN A 121 -9.88 2.55 -20.66
N SER A 122 -10.30 2.65 -19.39
CA SER A 122 -9.65 3.51 -18.39
C SER A 122 -8.22 3.06 -18.09
N GLN A 123 -7.99 1.75 -17.90
CA GLN A 123 -6.64 1.21 -17.71
C GLN A 123 -5.72 1.56 -18.89
N GLN A 124 -6.17 1.38 -20.14
CA GLN A 124 -5.39 1.72 -21.33
C GLN A 124 -5.08 3.23 -21.44
N GLN A 125 -5.91 4.10 -20.86
CA GLN A 125 -5.63 5.54 -20.82
C GLN A 125 -4.56 5.84 -19.76
N VAL A 126 -4.61 5.18 -18.60
CA VAL A 126 -3.58 5.29 -17.55
C VAL A 126 -2.25 4.76 -18.01
N ASP A 127 -2.23 3.63 -18.69
CA ASP A 127 -1.02 3.07 -19.28
C ASP A 127 -0.37 4.03 -20.29
N ARG A 128 -1.16 4.92 -20.92
CA ARG A 128 -0.70 5.99 -21.81
C ARG A 128 -0.40 7.32 -21.10
N GLY A 129 -0.38 7.33 -19.77
CA GLY A 129 -0.01 8.47 -18.93
C GLY A 129 -1.16 9.45 -18.62
N SER A 130 -2.41 9.10 -18.91
CA SER A 130 -3.57 9.94 -18.56
C SER A 130 -4.14 9.57 -17.19
N SER A 131 -4.71 10.53 -16.45
CA SER A 131 -5.36 10.28 -15.16
C SER A 131 -4.54 9.40 -14.18
N PRO A 132 -3.27 9.76 -13.89
CA PRO A 132 -2.37 8.94 -13.08
C PRO A 132 -2.90 8.71 -11.65
N TRP A 133 -3.82 9.54 -11.16
CA TRP A 133 -4.48 9.39 -9.87
C TRP A 133 -5.30 8.10 -9.73
N MET A 134 -5.70 7.45 -10.83
CA MET A 134 -6.53 6.24 -10.78
C MET A 134 -5.81 5.01 -10.19
N VAL A 135 -4.49 5.08 -9.98
CA VAL A 135 -3.72 4.02 -9.30
C VAL A 135 -3.62 4.22 -7.78
N ASP A 136 -4.21 5.29 -7.25
CA ASP A 136 -4.29 5.61 -5.83
C ASP A 136 -5.73 5.41 -5.32
N PRO A 137 -5.96 4.49 -4.37
CA PRO A 137 -7.32 4.18 -3.91
C PRO A 137 -7.97 5.35 -3.15
N ALA A 138 -7.20 6.21 -2.47
CA ALA A 138 -7.74 7.36 -1.76
C ALA A 138 -8.29 8.40 -2.75
N GLN A 139 -7.54 8.67 -3.82
CA GLN A 139 -7.97 9.61 -4.86
C GLN A 139 -9.19 9.09 -5.63
N VAL A 140 -9.24 7.79 -5.93
CA VAL A 140 -10.42 7.17 -6.56
C VAL A 140 -11.65 7.25 -5.66
N ALA A 141 -11.49 6.97 -4.35
CA ALA A 141 -12.58 7.13 -3.39
C ALA A 141 -13.08 8.58 -3.32
N ALA A 142 -12.17 9.56 -3.25
CA ALA A 142 -12.53 10.97 -3.23
C ALA A 142 -13.30 11.41 -4.50
N ALA A 143 -12.86 10.97 -5.68
CA ALA A 143 -13.56 11.22 -6.94
C ALA A 143 -14.98 10.62 -6.95
N PHE A 144 -15.15 9.41 -6.41
CA PHE A 144 -16.45 8.78 -6.26
C PHE A 144 -17.39 9.56 -5.34
N LEU A 145 -16.89 10.07 -4.20
CA LEU A 145 -17.67 10.87 -3.25
C LEU A 145 -18.17 12.19 -3.87
N LEU A 146 -17.35 12.82 -4.72
CA LEU A 146 -17.73 14.06 -5.41
C LEU A 146 -18.81 13.82 -6.47
N GLY A 147 -18.70 12.74 -7.24
CA GLY A 147 -19.71 12.35 -8.23
C GLY A 147 -21.08 12.04 -7.62
N ARG A 148 -21.13 11.69 -6.33
CA ARG A 148 -22.35 11.41 -5.56
C ARG A 148 -22.97 12.65 -4.92
N ASN A 149 -22.46 13.84 -5.23
CA ASN A 149 -23.04 15.13 -4.83
C ASN A 149 -23.11 15.32 -3.31
N THR A 150 -21.97 15.12 -2.64
CA THR A 150 -21.78 15.63 -1.29
C THR A 150 -21.84 17.16 -1.36
N LYS A 151 -22.93 17.76 -0.88
CA LYS A 151 -23.09 19.22 -0.81
C LYS A 151 -21.89 19.81 -0.05
N GLY A 152 -20.99 20.51 -0.75
CA GLY A 152 -19.99 21.37 -0.12
C GLY A 152 -18.51 21.05 -0.35
N ILE A 153 -18.15 20.16 -1.26
CA ILE A 153 -16.73 19.81 -1.49
C ILE A 153 -16.34 20.08 -2.95
N GLY A 154 -15.34 20.95 -3.14
CA GLY A 154 -14.95 21.49 -4.45
C GLY A 154 -13.74 20.85 -5.14
N ASP A 155 -13.03 19.90 -4.50
CA ASP A 155 -11.80 19.31 -5.05
C ASP A 155 -11.52 17.91 -4.42
N PRO A 156 -11.25 16.85 -5.22
CA PRO A 156 -10.88 15.54 -4.67
C PRO A 156 -9.57 15.57 -3.87
N ALA A 157 -8.60 16.39 -4.25
CA ALA A 157 -7.33 16.46 -3.53
C ALA A 157 -7.51 17.02 -2.12
N ALA A 158 -8.37 18.04 -1.96
CA ALA A 158 -8.70 18.61 -0.66
C ALA A 158 -9.44 17.62 0.26
N LEU A 159 -10.15 16.63 -0.29
CA LEU A 159 -10.76 15.57 0.51
C LEU A 159 -9.77 14.55 1.02
N VAL A 160 -8.77 14.20 0.20
CA VAL A 160 -7.84 13.12 0.51
C VAL A 160 -7.06 13.41 1.78
N ASP A 161 -6.55 14.63 1.92
CA ASP A 161 -5.65 14.96 3.04
C ASP A 161 -6.38 15.08 4.40
N GLU A 162 -7.66 15.46 4.41
CA GLU A 162 -8.39 15.77 5.66
C GLU A 162 -9.46 14.75 6.05
N HIS A 163 -10.04 14.02 5.10
CA HIS A 163 -11.30 13.31 5.34
C HIS A 163 -11.37 11.89 4.77
N VAL A 164 -10.32 11.42 4.11
CA VAL A 164 -10.31 10.12 3.42
C VAL A 164 -9.04 9.37 3.82
N ARG A 165 -9.19 8.16 4.33
CA ARG A 165 -8.06 7.36 4.83
C ARG A 165 -8.17 5.92 4.33
N VAL A 166 -7.12 5.44 3.67
CA VAL A 166 -7.00 4.00 3.37
C VAL A 166 -6.73 3.26 4.68
N THR A 167 -7.65 2.40 5.09
CA THR A 167 -7.52 1.63 6.34
C THR A 167 -7.12 0.18 6.09
N ARG A 168 -7.37 -0.32 4.88
CA ARG A 168 -6.97 -1.66 4.45
C ARG A 168 -6.59 -1.64 2.99
N ASN A 169 -5.51 -2.33 2.63
CA ASN A 169 -5.05 -2.51 1.25
C ASN A 169 -4.28 -3.84 1.16
N ASP A 170 -4.78 -4.81 0.40
CA ASP A 170 -4.10 -6.10 0.16
C ASP A 170 -3.39 -6.15 -1.22
N GLY A 171 -3.24 -5.00 -1.88
CA GLY A 171 -2.68 -4.87 -3.21
C GLY A 171 -3.68 -5.08 -4.35
N VAL A 172 -4.81 -5.73 -4.07
CA VAL A 172 -5.91 -5.94 -5.03
C VAL A 172 -7.22 -5.32 -4.56
N ARG A 173 -7.45 -5.25 -3.25
CA ARG A 173 -8.64 -4.71 -2.61
C ARG A 173 -8.24 -3.67 -1.59
N ALA A 174 -9.02 -2.62 -1.50
CA ALA A 174 -8.82 -1.55 -0.53
C ALA A 174 -10.14 -1.15 0.14
N VAL A 175 -10.04 -0.81 1.42
CA VAL A 175 -11.11 -0.15 2.17
C VAL A 175 -10.62 1.24 2.53
N VAL A 176 -11.44 2.23 2.19
CA VAL A 176 -11.19 3.63 2.47
C VAL A 176 -12.27 4.14 3.41
N GLU A 177 -11.87 4.58 4.59
CA GLU A 177 -12.75 5.28 5.52
C GLU A 177 -12.89 6.75 5.11
N VAL A 178 -14.10 7.25 5.29
CA VAL A 178 -14.47 8.62 4.97
C VAL A 178 -14.99 9.25 6.26
N GLU A 179 -14.66 10.50 6.52
CA GLU A 179 -15.06 11.21 7.75
C GLU A 179 -16.27 12.15 7.54
N VAL A 180 -16.54 12.55 6.28
CA VAL A 180 -17.59 13.50 5.91
C VAL A 180 -18.68 12.90 5.01
N GLY A 181 -19.87 13.51 4.99
CA GLY A 181 -20.99 13.14 4.11
C GLY A 181 -21.90 12.02 4.60
N GLU A 182 -22.49 11.24 3.69
CA GLU A 182 -23.39 10.10 4.02
C GLU A 182 -22.69 8.73 3.90
N ILE A 183 -21.53 8.68 3.26
CA ILE A 183 -20.76 7.45 3.02
C ILE A 183 -19.70 7.32 4.10
N ALA A 184 -19.69 6.19 4.81
CA ALA A 184 -18.72 5.87 5.85
C ALA A 184 -17.46 5.20 5.29
N ARG A 185 -17.65 4.31 4.31
CA ARG A 185 -16.57 3.49 3.73
C ARG A 185 -16.76 3.33 2.23
N VAL A 186 -15.66 3.30 1.50
CA VAL A 186 -15.61 2.96 0.06
C VAL A 186 -14.75 1.73 -0.11
N TYR A 187 -15.23 0.78 -0.90
CA TYR A 187 -14.58 -0.48 -1.20
C TYR A 187 -14.11 -0.45 -2.65
N LEU A 188 -12.82 -0.70 -2.86
CA LEU A 188 -12.19 -0.64 -4.16
C LEU A 188 -11.50 -1.94 -4.49
N GLU A 189 -11.49 -2.29 -5.77
CA GLU A 189 -10.76 -3.43 -6.30
C GLU A 189 -10.01 -3.09 -7.57
N ARG A 190 -8.88 -3.76 -7.78
CA ARG A 190 -8.13 -3.79 -9.03
C ARG A 190 -8.67 -4.90 -9.93
N LEU A 191 -9.69 -4.57 -10.72
CA LEU A 191 -10.43 -5.55 -11.52
C LEU A 191 -9.75 -5.91 -12.86
N VAL A 192 -8.99 -4.97 -13.45
CA VAL A 192 -8.36 -5.16 -14.77
C VAL A 192 -6.96 -5.77 -14.66
N ARG A 193 -6.16 -5.28 -13.71
CA ARG A 193 -4.77 -5.70 -13.47
C ARG A 193 -4.49 -5.65 -11.98
N GLN A 194 -4.04 -6.77 -11.40
CA GLN A 194 -3.93 -6.95 -9.94
C GLN A 194 -2.57 -6.53 -9.35
N ASP A 195 -1.68 -5.95 -10.14
CA ASP A 195 -0.40 -5.39 -9.69
C ASP A 195 -0.50 -3.87 -9.44
N GLU A 196 0.60 -3.26 -9.01
CA GLU A 196 0.69 -1.85 -8.61
C GLU A 196 0.41 -0.83 -9.71
N THR A 197 0.40 -1.26 -10.97
CA THR A 197 0.04 -0.43 -12.12
C THR A 197 -1.45 -0.51 -12.47
N GLY A 198 -2.20 -1.38 -11.80
CA GLY A 198 -3.64 -1.52 -11.96
C GLY A 198 -4.40 -0.31 -11.42
N ILE A 199 -5.41 0.13 -12.16
CA ILE A 199 -6.37 1.13 -11.67
C ILE A 199 -7.24 0.53 -10.57
N TRP A 200 -7.63 1.38 -9.62
CA TRP A 200 -8.65 1.04 -8.63
C TRP A 200 -10.04 1.36 -9.16
N THR A 201 -10.97 0.45 -8.94
CA THR A 201 -12.39 0.60 -9.29
C THR A 201 -13.24 0.50 -8.04
N VAL A 202 -14.16 1.44 -7.83
CA VAL A 202 -15.11 1.36 -6.71
C VAL A 202 -16.13 0.24 -6.96
N VAL A 203 -16.17 -0.75 -6.08
CA VAL A 203 -17.09 -1.90 -6.15
C VAL A 203 -18.24 -1.82 -5.14
N GLY A 204 -18.14 -0.91 -4.17
CA GLY A 204 -19.21 -0.70 -3.20
C GLY A 204 -18.88 0.33 -2.13
N TYR A 205 -19.85 0.57 -1.24
CA TYR A 205 -19.72 1.51 -0.13
C TYR A 205 -20.67 1.16 1.02
N ASP A 206 -20.35 1.69 2.21
CA ASP A 206 -21.23 1.66 3.38
C ASP A 206 -21.80 3.04 3.64
N ARG A 207 -23.06 3.09 4.08
CA ARG A 207 -23.69 4.32 4.54
C ARG A 207 -23.45 4.51 6.05
N ARG A 208 -23.50 5.76 6.49
CA ARG A 208 -23.58 6.11 7.92
C ARG A 208 -24.98 5.86 8.47
#